data_AF-A0A2S5GYF0-F1
#
_entry.id   AF-A0A2S5GYF0-F1
#
_cell.length_a   1.000
_cell.length_b   1.000
_cell.length_c   1.000
_cell.angle_alpha   90.00
_cell.angle_beta   90.00
_cell.angle_gamma   90.00
#
_symmetry.space_group_name_H-M   'P 1'
#
loop_
_entity.id
_entity.type
_entity.pdbx_description
1 polymer ?
#
loop_
_entity_poly.entity_id
_entity_poly.type
_entity_poly.pdbx_seq_one_letter_code
_entity_poly.pdbx_strand_id
1 'polypeptide(L)'
;MDRFDAMQAFARVVEAGSFTKAAETLHISKTTVTQLVQQLEARLRVRLFNRTTRRVNVTADGAAYYERVIKLLADMDDAETSLSVASALPRGRLRVDVPSPLARMVLIPALPSFHAQYPDIQLDMGVSDRIVDVIADNVDCVVRGGELTDLSLTARRVGDLQLAVYAAPNYLERAGHPTHPHDLENTHHRVVGYLWQRLGKAFPYAMHRGDEHVRVHGRYVLAVDDGNAYLAAGLAGMGVLWLPQYMAEPHVATGELTPLFPDWRLDPMPLTIAFPPNRHVSTKLRVFIDWAVALMGQYAPAAGVPAAGAPAAGAPAAGAQAATKATAKAATKAKAKAKAQAKAQAKAQAAPRSETQNRADPPT
;
A
#
# COMPACT_ATOMS: atom_id res chain seq x y z
N MET A 1 14.26 -42.53 -6.81
CA MET A 1 13.58 -41.44 -7.57
C MET A 1 12.91 -40.55 -6.54
N ASP A 2 13.11 -39.25 -6.64
CA ASP A 2 12.95 -38.36 -5.50
C ASP A 2 11.47 -38.08 -5.19
N ARG A 3 11.13 -38.06 -3.90
CA ARG A 3 9.78 -37.70 -3.43
C ARG A 3 9.44 -36.27 -3.86
N PHE A 4 10.47 -35.42 -3.95
CA PHE A 4 10.34 -34.03 -4.38
C PHE A 4 10.01 -33.92 -5.86
N ASP A 5 10.66 -34.68 -6.74
CA ASP A 5 10.32 -34.71 -8.17
C ASP A 5 8.84 -35.05 -8.39
N ALA A 6 8.31 -35.99 -7.59
CA ALA A 6 6.91 -36.39 -7.67
C ALA A 6 5.95 -35.28 -7.21
N MET A 7 6.30 -34.58 -6.13
CA MET A 7 5.56 -33.41 -5.64
C MET A 7 5.60 -32.25 -6.63
N GLN A 8 6.76 -31.98 -7.24
CA GLN A 8 6.95 -30.92 -8.22
C GLN A 8 6.18 -31.22 -9.52
N ALA A 9 6.24 -32.47 -9.99
CA ALA A 9 5.43 -32.95 -11.10
C ALA A 9 3.92 -32.79 -10.84
N PHE A 10 3.46 -33.18 -9.65
CA PHE A 10 2.07 -32.99 -9.25
C PHE A 10 1.65 -31.51 -9.26
N ALA A 11 2.42 -30.64 -8.62
CA ALA A 11 2.13 -29.20 -8.56
C ALA A 11 2.06 -28.58 -9.97
N ARG A 12 3.01 -28.90 -10.86
CA ARG A 12 3.01 -28.39 -12.24
C ARG A 12 1.84 -28.89 -13.07
N VAL A 13 1.37 -30.11 -12.85
CA VAL A 13 0.17 -30.62 -13.53
C VAL A 13 -1.09 -29.90 -13.06
N VAL A 14 -1.20 -29.58 -11.76
CA VAL A 14 -2.30 -28.78 -11.22
C VAL A 14 -2.31 -27.37 -11.83
N GLU A 15 -1.17 -26.68 -11.84
CA GLU A 15 -1.04 -25.33 -12.38
C GLU A 15 -1.30 -25.25 -13.89
N ALA A 16 -0.75 -26.20 -14.66
CA ALA A 16 -0.85 -26.18 -16.12
C ALA A 16 -2.17 -26.78 -16.65
N GLY A 17 -2.92 -27.49 -15.80
CA GLY A 17 -4.14 -28.23 -16.16
C GLY A 17 -3.92 -29.32 -17.20
N SER A 18 -2.67 -29.72 -17.46
CA SER A 18 -2.29 -30.67 -18.51
C SER A 18 -0.96 -31.36 -18.20
N PHE A 19 -0.95 -32.69 -18.29
CA PHE A 19 0.27 -33.50 -18.16
C PHE A 19 1.29 -33.20 -19.27
N THR A 20 0.84 -32.85 -20.48
CA THR A 20 1.75 -32.52 -21.58
C THR A 20 2.44 -31.18 -21.30
N LYS A 21 1.69 -30.14 -20.90
CA LYS A 21 2.27 -28.83 -20.59
C LYS A 21 3.20 -28.88 -19.38
N ALA A 22 2.84 -29.64 -18.34
CA ALA A 22 3.70 -29.81 -17.17
C ALA A 22 5.03 -30.51 -17.52
N ALA A 23 4.99 -31.50 -18.43
CA ALA A 23 6.18 -32.20 -18.91
C ALA A 23 7.13 -31.26 -19.67
N GLU A 24 6.57 -30.38 -20.51
CA GLU A 24 7.33 -29.33 -21.22
C GLU A 24 8.01 -28.37 -20.23
N THR A 25 7.30 -27.88 -19.21
CA THR A 25 7.85 -26.98 -18.18
C THR A 25 8.95 -27.63 -17.34
N LEU A 26 8.85 -28.94 -17.09
CA LEU A 26 9.81 -29.69 -16.28
C LEU A 26 10.95 -30.31 -17.10
N HIS A 27 10.95 -30.13 -18.42
CA HIS A 27 11.93 -30.72 -19.34
C HIS A 27 12.07 -32.26 -19.22
N ILE A 28 10.97 -32.95 -18.92
CA ILE A 28 10.92 -34.42 -18.81
C ILE A 28 9.82 -35.00 -19.68
N SER A 29 9.85 -36.32 -19.91
CA SER A 29 8.81 -36.96 -20.73
C SER A 29 7.45 -36.99 -20.02
N LYS A 30 6.36 -36.88 -20.79
CA LYS A 30 4.99 -37.05 -20.27
C LYS A 30 4.80 -38.38 -19.53
N THR A 31 5.46 -39.44 -20.00
CA THR A 31 5.46 -40.76 -19.36
C THR A 31 6.08 -40.69 -17.96
N THR A 32 7.19 -39.96 -17.80
CA THR A 32 7.86 -39.73 -16.51
C THR A 32 6.97 -38.94 -15.56
N VAL A 33 6.34 -37.84 -16.01
CA VAL A 33 5.39 -37.06 -15.19
C VAL A 33 4.23 -37.95 -14.71
N THR A 34 3.69 -38.78 -15.61
CA THR A 34 2.58 -39.69 -15.29
C THR A 34 3.00 -40.72 -14.23
N GLN A 35 4.19 -41.31 -14.37
CA GLN A 35 4.73 -42.28 -13.40
C GLN A 35 4.98 -41.63 -12.03
N LEU A 36 5.56 -40.42 -12.01
CA LEU A 36 5.82 -39.67 -10.78
C LEU A 36 4.52 -39.38 -10.00
N VAL A 37 3.48 -38.90 -10.70
CA VAL A 37 2.16 -38.65 -10.09
C VAL A 37 1.52 -39.96 -9.61
N GLN A 38 1.59 -41.04 -10.40
CA GLN A 38 1.04 -42.35 -9.98
C GLN A 38 1.74 -42.91 -8.75
N GLN A 39 3.06 -42.73 -8.65
CA GLN A 39 3.83 -43.13 -7.47
C GLN A 39 3.43 -42.30 -6.24
N LEU A 40 3.18 -41.00 -6.42
CA LEU A 40 2.70 -40.12 -5.36
C LEU A 40 1.32 -40.54 -4.85
N GLU A 41 0.38 -40.80 -5.77
CA GLU A 41 -0.96 -41.33 -5.45
C GLU A 41 -0.88 -42.67 -4.73
N ALA A 42 -0.05 -43.60 -5.22
CA ALA A 42 0.14 -44.92 -4.61
C ALA A 42 0.68 -44.82 -3.18
N ARG A 43 1.62 -43.89 -2.95
CA ARG A 43 2.21 -43.64 -1.63
C ARG A 43 1.21 -43.02 -0.65
N LEU A 44 0.42 -42.05 -1.11
CA LEU A 44 -0.60 -41.38 -0.31
C LEU A 44 -1.86 -42.24 -0.13
N ARG A 45 -2.02 -43.30 -0.94
CA ARG A 45 -3.21 -44.17 -1.01
C ARG A 45 -4.49 -43.39 -1.34
N VAL A 46 -4.35 -42.26 -2.03
CA VAL A 46 -5.45 -41.36 -2.43
C VAL A 46 -5.24 -40.97 -3.90
N ARG A 47 -6.35 -40.76 -4.62
CA ARG A 47 -6.30 -40.20 -5.98
C ARG A 47 -6.31 -38.67 -5.90
N LEU A 48 -5.30 -38.05 -6.48
CA LEU A 48 -5.16 -36.59 -6.54
C LEU A 48 -5.84 -36.01 -7.79
N PHE A 49 -5.99 -36.82 -8.85
CA PHE A 49 -6.69 -36.43 -10.07
C PHE A 49 -7.86 -37.37 -10.42
N ASN A 50 -8.92 -36.77 -10.96
CA ASN A 50 -10.02 -37.48 -11.59
C ASN A 50 -9.62 -37.91 -13.01
N ARG A 51 -9.70 -39.21 -13.29
CA ARG A 51 -9.38 -39.79 -14.60
C ARG A 51 -10.57 -39.64 -15.54
N THR A 52 -10.75 -38.47 -16.16
CA THR A 52 -11.65 -38.31 -17.31
C THR A 52 -10.85 -37.93 -18.55
N THR A 53 -11.25 -38.46 -19.71
CA THR A 53 -10.46 -38.45 -20.96
C THR A 53 -10.40 -37.09 -21.67
N ARG A 54 -11.02 -36.04 -21.12
CA ARG A 54 -11.08 -34.71 -21.75
C ARG A 54 -10.50 -33.56 -20.91
N ARG A 55 -10.33 -33.69 -19.59
CA ARG A 55 -9.74 -32.64 -18.73
C ARG A 55 -9.07 -33.24 -17.48
N VAL A 56 -7.97 -32.64 -17.06
CA VAL A 56 -7.34 -32.94 -15.76
C VAL A 56 -8.10 -32.18 -14.68
N ASN A 57 -8.88 -32.89 -13.87
CA ASN A 57 -9.60 -32.31 -12.74
C ASN A 57 -8.95 -32.78 -11.44
N VAL A 58 -8.61 -31.85 -10.56
CA VAL A 58 -8.06 -32.14 -9.24
C VAL A 58 -9.18 -32.62 -8.31
N THR A 59 -8.91 -33.62 -7.45
CA THR A 59 -9.86 -34.06 -6.42
C THR A 59 -9.85 -33.10 -5.23
N ALA A 60 -10.84 -33.19 -4.33
CA ALA A 60 -10.84 -32.39 -3.09
C ALA A 60 -9.57 -32.64 -2.26
N ASP A 61 -9.19 -33.91 -2.12
CA ASP A 61 -7.94 -34.31 -1.46
C ASP A 61 -6.71 -33.81 -2.22
N GLY A 62 -6.75 -33.81 -3.57
CA GLY A 62 -5.71 -33.24 -4.43
C GLY A 62 -5.53 -31.75 -4.20
N ALA A 63 -6.61 -30.98 -4.07
CA ALA A 63 -6.55 -29.55 -3.81
C ALA A 63 -5.96 -29.26 -2.42
N ALA A 64 -6.43 -29.96 -1.39
CA ALA A 64 -5.90 -29.85 -0.03
C ALA A 64 -4.42 -30.26 0.06
N TYR A 65 -4.02 -31.27 -0.71
CA TYR A 65 -2.63 -31.71 -0.78
C TYR A 65 -1.75 -30.72 -1.57
N TYR A 66 -2.25 -30.18 -2.68
CA TYR A 66 -1.57 -29.16 -3.47
C TYR A 66 -1.23 -27.93 -2.64
N GLU A 67 -2.19 -27.42 -1.86
CA GLU A 67 -1.95 -26.29 -0.97
C GLU A 67 -0.80 -26.53 0.01
N ARG A 68 -0.59 -27.76 0.47
CA ARG A 68 0.53 -28.12 1.37
C ARG A 68 1.84 -28.36 0.62
N VAL A 69 1.78 -28.97 -0.55
CA VAL A 69 2.96 -29.30 -1.37
C VAL A 69 3.62 -28.05 -1.92
N ILE A 70 2.85 -27.07 -2.42
CA ILE A 70 3.44 -25.82 -2.93
C ILE A 70 4.19 -25.07 -1.82
N LYS A 71 3.74 -25.17 -0.56
CA LYS A 71 4.41 -24.58 0.60
C LYS A 71 5.75 -25.27 0.86
N LEU A 72 5.74 -26.61 0.92
CA LEU A 72 6.95 -27.41 1.14
C LEU A 72 8.00 -27.21 0.04
N LEU A 73 7.58 -27.14 -1.22
CA LEU A 73 8.49 -26.88 -2.34
C LEU A 73 9.08 -25.47 -2.25
N ALA A 74 8.26 -24.47 -1.92
CA ALA A 74 8.75 -23.10 -1.73
C ALA A 74 9.72 -22.97 -0.54
N ASP A 75 9.44 -23.64 0.59
CA ASP A 75 10.33 -23.63 1.75
C ASP A 75 11.67 -24.34 1.44
N MET A 76 11.66 -25.38 0.62
CA MET A 76 12.87 -26.08 0.16
C MET A 76 13.68 -25.21 -0.82
N ASP A 77 13.03 -24.62 -1.83
CA ASP A 77 13.68 -23.66 -2.74
C ASP A 77 14.29 -22.49 -1.97
N ASP A 78 13.58 -21.98 -0.95
CA ASP A 78 14.08 -20.94 -0.06
C ASP A 78 15.29 -21.42 0.76
N ALA A 79 15.29 -22.66 1.27
CA ALA A 79 16.43 -23.23 2.00
C ALA A 79 17.68 -23.35 1.10
N GLU A 80 17.52 -23.86 -0.12
CA GLU A 80 18.62 -23.97 -1.09
C GLU A 80 19.16 -22.60 -1.53
N THR A 81 18.25 -21.65 -1.73
CA THR A 81 18.61 -20.26 -2.08
C THR A 81 19.26 -19.52 -0.92
N SER A 82 18.89 -19.84 0.33
CA SER A 82 19.46 -19.23 1.54
C SER A 82 20.93 -19.59 1.79
N LEU A 83 21.39 -20.73 1.25
CA LEU A 83 22.80 -21.13 1.25
C LEU A 83 23.59 -20.47 0.11
N SER A 84 22.91 -20.02 -0.94
CA SER A 84 23.47 -19.44 -2.15
C SER A 84 23.59 -17.92 -2.07
N VAL A 85 23.97 -17.38 -0.91
CA VAL A 85 24.02 -15.93 -0.58
C VAL A 85 24.90 -15.11 -1.53
N ALA A 86 25.77 -15.74 -2.31
CA ALA A 86 26.80 -15.03 -3.07
C ALA A 86 26.42 -14.59 -4.50
N SER A 87 25.31 -15.02 -5.13
CA SER A 87 25.05 -14.59 -6.53
C SER A 87 23.64 -14.61 -7.09
N ALA A 88 22.63 -15.15 -6.40
CA ALA A 88 21.27 -15.22 -6.96
C ALA A 88 20.44 -13.98 -6.58
N LEU A 89 19.99 -13.22 -7.58
CA LEU A 89 18.94 -12.21 -7.42
C LEU A 89 17.71 -12.85 -6.72
N PRO A 90 17.13 -12.20 -5.70
CA PRO A 90 15.95 -12.70 -5.02
C PRO A 90 14.80 -12.95 -6.01
N ARG A 91 14.19 -14.14 -5.93
CA ARG A 91 13.13 -14.57 -6.85
C ARG A 91 12.04 -15.35 -6.13
N GLY A 92 10.92 -15.54 -6.81
CA GLY A 92 9.82 -16.37 -6.34
C GLY A 92 8.64 -15.56 -5.81
N ARG A 93 7.67 -16.26 -5.23
CA ARG A 93 6.42 -15.65 -4.76
C ARG A 93 6.54 -15.25 -3.29
N LEU A 94 6.14 -14.03 -2.99
CA LEU A 94 6.05 -13.46 -1.65
C LEU A 94 4.61 -13.07 -1.36
N ARG A 95 4.02 -13.66 -0.32
CA ARG A 95 2.66 -13.39 0.14
C ARG A 95 2.70 -12.44 1.33
N VAL A 96 2.10 -11.27 1.19
CA VAL A 96 2.11 -10.24 2.24
C VAL A 96 0.69 -9.78 2.51
N ASP A 97 0.30 -9.68 3.77
CA ASP A 97 -0.98 -9.07 4.12
C ASP A 97 -0.77 -7.70 4.76
N VAL A 98 -1.53 -6.70 4.33
CA VAL A 98 -1.31 -5.29 4.68
C VAL A 98 -2.62 -4.53 4.96
N PRO A 99 -2.59 -3.47 5.78
CA PRO A 99 -3.75 -2.61 6.04
C PRO A 99 -4.25 -1.94 4.77
N SER A 100 -5.57 -1.84 4.60
CA SER A 100 -6.18 -1.38 3.35
C SER A 100 -5.74 0.03 2.91
N PRO A 101 -5.66 1.03 3.82
CA PRO A 101 -5.17 2.36 3.46
C PRO A 101 -3.69 2.37 3.11
N LEU A 102 -2.88 1.61 3.84
CA LEU A 102 -1.43 1.55 3.63
C LEU A 102 -1.10 0.94 2.27
N ALA A 103 -1.82 -0.12 1.87
CA ALA A 103 -1.71 -0.74 0.56
C ALA A 103 -1.95 0.30 -0.55
N ARG A 104 -3.10 0.97 -0.49
CA ARG A 104 -3.57 1.89 -1.53
C ARG A 104 -2.75 3.17 -1.62
N MET A 105 -2.40 3.77 -0.48
CA MET A 105 -1.82 5.11 -0.43
C MET A 105 -0.29 5.12 -0.44
N VAL A 106 0.36 4.05 0.03
CA VAL A 106 1.81 4.03 0.24
C VAL A 106 2.48 2.91 -0.53
N LEU A 107 2.09 1.65 -0.30
CA LEU A 107 2.82 0.49 -0.82
C LEU A 107 2.67 0.34 -2.34
N ILE A 108 1.43 0.24 -2.83
CA ILE A 108 1.15 0.01 -4.26
C ILE A 108 1.74 1.12 -5.15
N PRO A 109 1.61 2.42 -4.82
CA PRO A 109 2.25 3.49 -5.58
C PRO A 109 3.79 3.37 -5.63
N ALA A 110 4.41 2.79 -4.61
CA ALA A 110 5.86 2.60 -4.53
C ALA A 110 6.35 1.29 -5.19
N LEU A 111 5.47 0.30 -5.44
CA LEU A 111 5.82 -1.00 -6.01
C LEU A 111 6.57 -0.95 -7.35
N PRO A 112 6.34 0.00 -8.28
CA PRO A 112 7.12 0.06 -9.52
C PRO A 112 8.63 0.16 -9.25
N SER A 113 9.03 0.93 -8.23
CA SER A 113 10.44 1.07 -7.83
C SER A 113 11.02 -0.23 -7.25
N PHE A 114 10.19 -0.99 -6.52
CA PHE A 114 10.58 -2.28 -5.94
C PHE A 114 10.74 -3.34 -7.03
N HIS A 115 9.76 -3.43 -7.94
CA HIS A 115 9.78 -4.38 -9.04
C HIS A 115 10.93 -4.12 -10.02
N ALA A 116 11.30 -2.85 -10.24
CA ALA A 116 12.48 -2.52 -11.04
C ALA A 116 13.79 -3.03 -10.42
N GLN A 117 13.88 -3.09 -9.09
CA GLN A 117 15.05 -3.64 -8.38
C GLN A 117 15.01 -5.17 -8.28
N TYR A 118 13.81 -5.75 -8.18
CA TYR A 118 13.59 -7.19 -8.01
C TYR A 118 12.51 -7.73 -8.97
N PRO A 119 12.82 -7.84 -10.28
CA PRO A 119 11.84 -8.20 -11.31
C PRO A 119 11.32 -9.63 -11.19
N ASP A 120 12.10 -10.53 -10.58
CA ASP A 120 11.76 -11.95 -10.44
C ASP A 120 10.93 -12.26 -9.18
N ILE A 121 10.57 -11.25 -8.37
CA ILE A 121 9.68 -11.40 -7.23
C ILE A 121 8.22 -11.19 -7.69
N GLN A 122 7.38 -12.19 -7.44
CA GLN A 122 5.92 -12.07 -7.56
C GLN A 122 5.33 -11.73 -6.19
N LEU A 123 4.56 -10.64 -6.09
CA LEU A 123 3.90 -10.24 -4.85
C LEU A 123 2.42 -10.62 -4.89
N ASP A 124 2.01 -11.52 -3.99
CA ASP A 124 0.59 -11.75 -3.67
C ASP A 124 0.25 -10.89 -2.45
N MET A 125 -0.51 -9.81 -2.63
CA MET A 125 -0.85 -8.90 -1.54
C MET A 125 -2.29 -9.12 -1.07
N GLY A 126 -2.46 -9.60 0.16
CA GLY A 126 -3.71 -9.54 0.90
C GLY A 126 -3.92 -8.12 1.44
N VAL A 127 -5.09 -7.54 1.19
CA VAL A 127 -5.41 -6.18 1.59
C VAL A 127 -6.62 -6.25 2.52
N SER A 128 -6.35 -6.15 3.82
CA SER A 128 -7.36 -6.32 4.86
C SER A 128 -6.86 -5.78 6.20
N ASP A 129 -7.74 -5.07 6.91
CA ASP A 129 -7.50 -4.65 8.31
C ASP A 129 -7.89 -5.74 9.32
N ARG A 130 -8.40 -6.88 8.86
CA ARG A 130 -8.74 -8.03 9.71
C ARG A 130 -7.47 -8.72 10.21
N ILE A 131 -7.61 -9.40 11.35
CA ILE A 131 -6.57 -10.29 11.85
C ILE A 131 -6.58 -11.51 10.94
N VAL A 132 -5.48 -11.68 10.22
CA VAL A 132 -5.19 -12.84 9.38
C VAL A 132 -4.28 -13.76 10.20
N ASP A 133 -4.56 -15.05 10.23
CA ASP A 133 -3.67 -16.00 10.87
C ASP A 133 -2.52 -16.27 9.91
N VAL A 134 -1.37 -15.66 10.18
CA VAL A 134 -0.17 -15.74 9.34
C VAL A 134 0.21 -17.19 9.02
N ILE A 135 -0.04 -18.10 9.96
CA ILE A 135 0.32 -19.52 9.87
C ILE A 135 -0.76 -20.29 9.10
N ALA A 136 -2.04 -20.11 9.46
CA ALA A 136 -3.14 -20.82 8.79
C ALA A 136 -3.35 -20.35 7.35
N ASP A 137 -3.28 -19.04 7.12
CA ASP A 137 -3.52 -18.38 5.83
C ASP A 137 -2.25 -18.32 4.95
N ASN A 138 -1.13 -18.85 5.46
CA ASN A 138 0.13 -19.05 4.73
C ASN A 138 0.66 -17.76 4.08
N VAL A 139 0.74 -16.74 4.92
CA VAL A 139 1.28 -15.43 4.58
C VAL A 139 2.74 -15.39 5.02
N ASP A 140 3.64 -14.88 4.18
CA ASP A 140 5.07 -14.81 4.51
C ASP A 140 5.36 -13.74 5.55
N CYS A 141 4.63 -12.62 5.49
CA CYS A 141 4.60 -11.62 6.56
C CYS A 141 3.33 -10.78 6.54
N VAL A 142 3.00 -10.19 7.69
CA VAL A 142 1.89 -9.25 7.83
C VAL A 142 2.41 -7.90 8.28
N VAL A 143 1.95 -6.83 7.63
CA VAL A 143 2.16 -5.45 8.07
C VAL A 143 0.96 -5.07 8.93
N ARG A 144 1.18 -4.57 10.16
CA ARG A 144 0.09 -4.17 11.06
C ARG A 144 0.44 -2.94 11.86
N GLY A 145 -0.54 -2.05 12.01
CA GLY A 145 -0.50 -0.93 12.95
C GLY A 145 -1.02 -1.34 14.32
N GLY A 146 -0.37 -0.87 15.37
CA GLY A 146 -0.68 -1.19 16.76
C GLY A 146 0.24 -2.25 17.34
N GLU A 147 0.09 -2.51 18.63
CA GLU A 147 0.92 -3.49 19.32
C GLU A 147 0.62 -4.91 18.85
N LEU A 148 1.67 -5.68 18.60
CA LEU A 148 1.54 -7.11 18.32
C LEU A 148 1.45 -7.87 19.65
N THR A 149 0.32 -8.53 19.91
CA THR A 149 0.11 -9.32 21.14
C THR A 149 0.40 -10.80 20.94
N ASP A 150 0.61 -11.25 19.71
CA ASP A 150 0.93 -12.64 19.41
C ASP A 150 2.45 -12.87 19.51
N LEU A 151 2.86 -13.48 20.62
CA LEU A 151 4.25 -13.80 20.93
C LEU A 151 4.80 -14.96 20.08
N SER A 152 3.95 -15.66 19.32
CA SER A 152 4.39 -16.74 18.43
C SER A 152 5.05 -16.23 17.14
N LEU A 153 4.99 -14.92 16.87
CA LEU A 153 5.55 -14.27 15.70
C LEU A 153 6.78 -13.43 16.04
N THR A 154 7.74 -13.40 15.13
CA THR A 154 8.82 -12.40 15.16
C THR A 154 8.30 -11.09 14.59
N ALA A 155 8.56 -10.00 15.28
CA ALA A 155 8.08 -8.66 14.95
C ALA A 155 9.25 -7.72 14.68
N ARG A 156 9.23 -7.04 13.52
CA ARG A 156 10.16 -5.95 13.21
C ARG A 156 9.37 -4.65 13.06
N ARG A 157 9.65 -3.67 13.92
CA ARG A 157 9.08 -2.32 13.80
C ARG A 157 9.62 -1.66 12.53
N VAL A 158 8.72 -1.08 11.75
CA VAL A 158 9.04 -0.42 10.46
C VAL A 158 8.81 1.09 10.48
N GLY A 159 8.08 1.60 11.46
CA GLY A 159 7.88 3.03 11.64
C GLY A 159 6.87 3.33 12.74
N ASP A 160 6.65 4.62 12.98
CA ASP A 160 5.72 5.14 13.98
C ASP A 160 4.70 6.08 13.36
N LEU A 161 3.47 5.62 13.28
CA LEU A 161 2.38 6.36 12.66
C LEU A 161 1.89 7.43 13.63
N GLN A 162 2.11 8.69 13.29
CA GLN A 162 1.56 9.83 14.03
C GLN A 162 0.06 9.93 13.78
N LEU A 163 -0.74 9.92 14.85
CA LEU A 163 -2.18 10.10 14.76
C LEU A 163 -2.56 11.53 15.12
N ALA A 164 -3.59 12.02 14.45
CA ALA A 164 -4.26 13.25 14.81
C ALA A 164 -5.77 13.12 14.58
N VAL A 165 -6.50 14.13 15.06
CA VAL A 165 -7.96 14.17 15.01
C VAL A 165 -8.39 15.03 13.82
N TYR A 166 -9.38 14.55 13.07
CA TYR A 166 -9.86 15.24 11.86
C TYR A 166 -11.39 15.22 11.78
N ALA A 167 -11.95 16.19 11.09
CA ALA A 167 -13.36 16.16 10.67
C ALA A 167 -13.53 16.83 9.31
N ALA A 168 -14.52 16.40 8.54
CA ALA A 168 -14.87 17.08 7.31
C ALA A 168 -15.53 18.45 7.60
N PRO A 169 -15.26 19.50 6.81
CA PRO A 169 -15.88 20.82 7.00
C PRO A 169 -17.40 20.77 7.03
N ASN A 170 -18.03 19.95 6.17
CA ASN A 170 -19.49 19.80 6.11
C ASN A 170 -20.11 19.26 7.41
N TYR A 171 -19.36 18.50 8.20
CA TYR A 171 -19.77 18.03 9.52
C TYR A 171 -19.67 19.17 10.53
N LEU A 172 -18.58 19.94 10.50
CA LEU A 172 -18.35 21.07 11.39
C LEU A 172 -19.34 22.22 11.15
N GLU A 173 -19.78 22.44 9.91
CA GLU A 173 -20.83 23.41 9.59
C GLU A 173 -22.17 23.04 10.25
N ARG A 174 -22.50 21.75 10.29
CA ARG A 174 -23.77 21.24 10.82
C ARG A 174 -23.75 21.05 12.34
N ALA A 175 -22.64 20.51 12.86
CA ALA A 175 -22.49 20.13 14.26
C ALA A 175 -21.73 21.20 15.07
N GLY A 176 -21.18 22.24 14.45
CA GLY A 176 -20.28 23.17 15.13
C GLY A 176 -18.85 22.62 15.28
N HIS A 177 -17.95 23.47 15.78
CA HIS A 177 -16.56 23.12 16.02
C HIS A 177 -16.36 22.73 17.49
N PRO A 178 -15.96 21.48 17.79
CA PRO A 178 -15.58 21.13 19.16
C PRO A 178 -14.28 21.87 19.52
N THR A 179 -14.23 22.42 20.73
CA THR A 179 -13.08 23.20 21.22
C THR A 179 -12.18 22.39 22.14
N HIS A 180 -12.74 21.35 22.76
CA HIS A 180 -12.06 20.44 23.65
C HIS A 180 -12.35 18.97 23.29
N PRO A 181 -11.40 18.02 23.44
CA PRO A 181 -11.69 16.60 23.20
C PRO A 181 -12.86 16.04 24.02
N HIS A 182 -13.08 16.55 25.24
CA HIS A 182 -14.24 16.19 26.06
C HIS A 182 -15.59 16.57 25.45
N ASP A 183 -15.63 17.56 24.54
CA ASP A 183 -16.85 17.93 23.83
C ASP A 183 -17.37 16.74 22.99
N LEU A 184 -16.49 15.81 22.60
CA LEU A 184 -16.88 14.62 21.84
C LEU A 184 -17.64 13.58 22.67
N GLU A 185 -17.57 13.62 24.01
CA GLU A 185 -18.30 12.69 24.89
C GLU A 185 -19.64 13.26 25.35
N ASN A 186 -19.66 14.54 25.70
CA ASN A 186 -20.72 15.14 26.51
C ASN A 186 -21.71 16.00 25.71
N THR A 187 -21.61 16.03 24.38
CA THR A 187 -22.42 16.91 23.52
C THR A 187 -23.14 16.15 22.39
N HIS A 188 -23.70 16.90 21.44
CA HIS A 188 -24.30 16.39 20.20
C HIS A 188 -23.27 15.93 19.15
N HIS A 189 -21.96 16.15 19.37
CA HIS A 189 -20.93 15.67 18.46
C HIS A 189 -20.94 14.13 18.31
N ARG A 190 -20.50 13.66 17.15
CA ARG A 190 -20.38 12.26 16.78
C ARG A 190 -18.97 11.95 16.34
N VAL A 191 -18.58 10.72 16.59
CA VAL A 191 -17.34 10.13 16.09
C VAL A 191 -17.68 9.04 15.08
N VAL A 192 -16.78 8.74 14.16
CA VAL A 192 -16.84 7.48 13.44
C VAL A 192 -16.14 6.43 14.29
N GLY A 193 -16.81 5.29 14.52
CA GLY A 193 -16.22 4.18 15.26
C GLY A 193 -15.28 3.36 14.40
N TYR A 194 -14.09 3.02 14.91
CA TYR A 194 -13.25 1.99 14.33
C TYR A 194 -13.35 0.71 15.17
N LEU A 195 -13.84 -0.37 14.56
CA LEU A 195 -14.03 -1.67 15.20
C LEU A 195 -12.70 -2.43 15.18
N TRP A 196 -11.90 -2.24 16.22
CA TRP A 196 -10.70 -3.06 16.38
C TRP A 196 -11.10 -4.48 16.79
N GLN A 197 -10.87 -5.44 15.90
CA GLN A 197 -11.24 -6.87 16.05
C GLN A 197 -10.74 -7.50 17.38
N ARG A 198 -9.71 -6.95 18.04
CA ARG A 198 -9.18 -7.49 19.31
C ARG A 198 -9.99 -7.16 20.56
N LEU A 199 -10.76 -6.07 20.59
CA LEU A 199 -11.36 -5.58 21.84
C LEU A 199 -12.89 -5.67 21.91
N GLY A 200 -13.56 -6.00 20.80
CA GLY A 200 -15.03 -6.02 20.73
C GLY A 200 -15.69 -4.66 21.08
N LYS A 201 -14.90 -3.59 21.20
CA LYS A 201 -15.29 -2.23 21.60
C LYS A 201 -14.44 -1.21 20.86
N ALA A 202 -15.02 -0.05 20.59
CA ALA A 202 -14.26 1.12 20.11
C ALA A 202 -13.17 1.47 21.13
N PHE A 203 -11.93 1.64 20.65
CA PHE A 203 -10.80 1.98 21.52
C PHE A 203 -10.96 3.42 22.00
N PRO A 204 -10.87 3.71 23.31
CA PRO A 204 -10.88 5.09 23.78
C PRO A 204 -9.60 5.77 23.30
N TYR A 205 -9.74 6.82 22.49
CA TYR A 205 -8.60 7.59 22.03
C TYR A 205 -8.08 8.43 23.18
N ALA A 206 -6.93 8.03 23.71
CA ALA A 206 -6.22 8.78 24.73
C ALA A 206 -5.50 9.95 24.06
N MET A 207 -5.78 11.15 24.53
CA MET A 207 -5.15 12.39 24.09
C MET A 207 -4.56 13.08 25.32
N HIS A 208 -3.41 13.72 25.14
CA HIS A 208 -2.74 14.42 26.22
C HIS A 208 -2.25 15.81 25.80
N ARG A 209 -2.28 16.75 26.74
CA ARG A 209 -1.77 18.12 26.59
C ARG A 209 -1.18 18.57 27.92
N GLY A 210 0.15 18.59 28.01
CA GLY A 210 0.83 18.80 29.29
C GLY A 210 0.49 17.67 30.27
N ASP A 211 0.04 18.03 31.48
CA ASP A 211 -0.40 17.07 32.51
C ASP A 211 -1.86 16.61 32.34
N GLU A 212 -2.59 17.18 31.37
CA GLU A 212 -3.98 16.86 31.12
C GLU A 212 -4.08 15.62 30.22
N HIS A 213 -4.86 14.62 30.66
CA HIS A 213 -5.13 13.39 29.91
C HIS A 213 -6.64 13.19 29.74
N VAL A 214 -7.08 13.02 28.50
CA VAL A 214 -8.48 12.77 28.16
C VAL A 214 -8.60 11.47 27.38
N ARG A 215 -9.59 10.66 27.73
CA ARG A 215 -9.95 9.46 26.95
C ARG A 215 -11.31 9.70 26.34
N VAL A 216 -11.38 9.69 25.01
CA VAL A 216 -12.63 9.89 24.28
C VAL A 216 -13.14 8.57 23.76
N HIS A 217 -14.32 8.16 24.23
CA HIS A 217 -15.08 7.07 23.59
C HIS A 217 -15.94 7.59 22.44
N GLY A 218 -16.55 8.77 22.66
CA GLY A 218 -17.48 9.39 21.74
C GLY A 218 -18.75 8.57 21.49
N ARG A 219 -19.71 9.18 20.78
CA ARG A 219 -20.92 8.49 20.30
C ARG A 219 -20.83 8.30 18.80
N TYR A 220 -20.95 7.07 18.31
CA TYR A 220 -20.91 6.79 16.88
C TYR A 220 -22.30 6.51 16.31
N VAL A 221 -22.50 6.90 15.05
CA VAL A 221 -23.63 6.46 14.21
C VAL A 221 -23.25 5.26 13.37
N LEU A 222 -21.98 5.22 12.94
CA LEU A 222 -21.40 4.17 12.13
C LEU A 222 -20.09 3.72 12.76
N ALA A 223 -19.86 2.41 12.80
CA ALA A 223 -18.58 1.83 13.14
C ALA A 223 -18.16 0.82 12.05
N VAL A 224 -16.89 0.84 11.65
CA VAL A 224 -16.34 0.04 10.55
C VAL A 224 -15.01 -0.59 10.95
N ASP A 225 -14.67 -1.71 10.33
CA ASP A 225 -13.44 -2.49 10.58
C ASP A 225 -12.38 -2.34 9.48
N ASP A 226 -12.59 -1.46 8.50
CA ASP A 226 -11.69 -1.17 7.38
C ASP A 226 -11.33 0.32 7.34
N GLY A 227 -10.04 0.62 7.17
CA GLY A 227 -9.52 1.98 7.22
C GLY A 227 -9.91 2.85 6.01
N ASN A 228 -10.15 2.26 4.84
CA ASN A 228 -10.65 3.02 3.68
C ASN A 228 -12.12 3.41 3.90
N ALA A 229 -12.94 2.47 4.41
CA ALA A 229 -14.31 2.75 4.81
C ALA A 229 -14.39 3.79 5.93
N TYR A 230 -13.45 3.73 6.89
CA TYR A 230 -13.34 4.70 7.99
C TYR A 230 -13.07 6.12 7.48
N LEU A 231 -12.08 6.28 6.61
CA LEU A 231 -11.77 7.55 5.97
C LEU A 231 -12.95 8.06 5.13
N ALA A 232 -13.57 7.19 4.33
CA ALA A 232 -14.73 7.55 3.51
C ALA A 232 -15.92 8.04 4.33
N ALA A 233 -16.21 7.41 5.47
CA ALA A 233 -17.26 7.84 6.39
C ALA A 233 -16.99 9.25 6.96
N GLY A 234 -15.74 9.52 7.29
CA GLY A 234 -15.32 10.84 7.76
C GLY A 234 -15.45 11.94 6.72
N LEU A 235 -15.00 11.67 5.48
CA LEU A 235 -15.16 12.59 4.34
C LEU A 235 -16.64 12.84 4.00
N ALA A 236 -17.50 11.83 4.18
CA ALA A 236 -18.95 11.96 4.06
C ALA A 236 -19.58 12.79 5.21
N GLY A 237 -18.80 13.22 6.20
CA GLY A 237 -19.25 14.05 7.31
C GLY A 237 -20.03 13.28 8.37
N MET A 238 -19.74 12.00 8.57
CA MET A 238 -20.41 11.15 9.57
C MET A 238 -19.93 11.39 11.00
N GLY A 239 -18.81 12.10 11.18
CA GLY A 239 -18.28 12.43 12.50
C GLY A 239 -16.79 12.76 12.48
N VAL A 240 -16.24 12.87 13.68
CA VAL A 240 -14.80 13.05 13.94
C VAL A 240 -14.05 11.72 13.79
N LEU A 241 -12.83 11.80 13.26
CA LEU A 241 -11.93 10.69 12.94
C LEU A 241 -10.61 10.80 13.70
N TRP A 242 -9.99 9.66 13.97
CA TRP A 242 -8.57 9.56 14.33
C TRP A 242 -7.81 8.85 13.23
N LEU A 243 -6.93 9.58 12.56
CA LEU A 243 -6.23 9.07 11.39
C LEU A 243 -4.71 9.20 11.56
N PRO A 244 -3.96 8.19 11.10
CA PRO A 244 -2.56 8.38 10.74
C PRO A 244 -2.39 9.54 9.76
N GLN A 245 -1.34 10.32 9.93
CA GLN A 245 -1.06 11.50 9.10
C GLN A 245 -1.03 11.18 7.60
N TYR A 246 -0.42 10.07 7.18
CA TYR A 246 -0.37 9.67 5.77
C TYR A 246 -1.76 9.47 5.12
N MET A 247 -2.79 9.14 5.92
CA MET A 247 -4.16 9.00 5.43
C MET A 247 -4.85 10.35 5.28
N ALA A 248 -4.54 11.29 6.17
CA ALA A 248 -5.23 12.58 6.23
C ALA A 248 -4.59 13.63 5.32
N GLU A 249 -3.27 13.62 5.15
CA GLU A 249 -2.52 14.66 4.42
C GLU A 249 -3.09 15.03 3.05
N PRO A 250 -3.41 14.07 2.15
CA PRO A 250 -3.96 14.41 0.84
C PRO A 250 -5.30 15.15 0.94
N HIS A 251 -6.13 14.79 1.92
CA HIS A 251 -7.46 15.37 2.13
C HIS A 251 -7.42 16.68 2.91
N VAL A 252 -6.42 16.88 3.76
CA VAL A 252 -6.18 18.17 4.40
C VAL A 252 -5.66 19.17 3.35
N ALA A 253 -4.78 18.73 2.45
CA ALA A 253 -4.25 19.57 1.39
C ALA A 253 -5.35 20.06 0.40
N THR A 254 -6.39 19.26 0.18
CA THR A 254 -7.56 19.61 -0.65
C THR A 254 -8.68 20.32 0.13
N GLY A 255 -8.54 20.45 1.46
CA GLY A 255 -9.56 21.04 2.33
C GLY A 255 -10.78 20.14 2.57
N GLU A 256 -10.72 18.85 2.24
CA GLU A 256 -11.78 17.88 2.53
C GLU A 256 -11.78 17.42 3.99
N LEU A 257 -10.64 17.54 4.68
CA LEU A 257 -10.51 17.32 6.12
C LEU A 257 -9.84 18.51 6.81
N THR A 258 -10.32 18.82 8.00
CA THR A 258 -9.76 19.84 8.88
C THR A 258 -9.21 19.17 10.15
N PRO A 259 -7.94 19.42 10.53
CA PRO A 259 -7.41 18.93 11.79
C PRO A 259 -8.11 19.60 12.97
N LEU A 260 -8.37 18.81 14.01
CA LEU A 260 -8.95 19.27 15.28
C LEU A 260 -7.92 19.12 16.40
N PHE A 261 -8.06 19.96 17.42
CA PHE A 261 -7.25 19.91 18.65
C PHE A 261 -5.73 19.90 18.40
N PRO A 262 -5.17 20.90 17.70
CA PRO A 262 -3.74 20.89 17.31
C PRO A 262 -2.77 20.84 18.49
N ASP A 263 -3.18 21.30 19.67
CA ASP A 263 -2.37 21.29 20.89
C ASP A 263 -2.38 19.93 21.62
N TRP A 264 -3.22 19.00 21.17
CA TRP A 264 -3.37 17.69 21.79
C TRP A 264 -2.59 16.64 21.02
N ARG A 265 -1.89 15.79 21.78
CA ARG A 265 -1.07 14.72 21.23
C ARG A 265 -1.69 13.36 21.48
N LEU A 266 -1.47 12.46 20.54
CA LEU A 266 -1.77 11.04 20.67
C LEU A 266 -0.46 10.27 20.72
N ASP A 267 -0.47 9.14 21.42
CA ASP A 267 0.65 8.23 21.38
C ASP A 267 0.78 7.66 19.96
N PRO A 268 2.00 7.63 19.39
CA PRO A 268 2.20 7.14 18.04
C PRO A 268 1.88 5.64 17.96
N MET A 269 1.21 5.24 16.89
CA MET A 269 0.87 3.84 16.66
C MET A 269 2.05 3.13 15.99
N PRO A 270 2.67 2.12 16.63
CA PRO A 270 3.77 1.39 16.02
C PRO A 270 3.28 0.64 14.78
N LEU A 271 4.01 0.77 13.67
CA LEU A 271 3.82 -0.04 12.48
C LEU A 271 4.87 -1.16 12.50
N THR A 272 4.41 -2.39 12.39
CA THR A 272 5.25 -3.58 12.57
C THR A 272 5.02 -4.55 11.42
N ILE A 273 6.09 -5.18 10.95
CA ILE A 273 6.03 -6.37 10.10
C ILE A 273 6.24 -7.60 10.98
N ALA A 274 5.26 -8.50 11.01
CA ALA A 274 5.31 -9.74 11.75
C ALA A 274 5.42 -10.96 10.81
N PHE A 275 6.23 -11.94 11.19
CA PHE A 275 6.46 -13.17 10.41
C PHE A 275 6.81 -14.36 11.34
N PRO A 276 6.60 -15.63 10.92
CA PRO A 276 6.86 -16.78 11.77
C PRO A 276 8.35 -16.96 12.12
N PRO A 277 8.71 -17.33 13.38
CA PRO A 277 10.08 -17.41 13.87
C PRO A 277 10.91 -18.55 13.26
N ASN A 278 10.26 -19.65 12.87
CA ASN A 278 10.95 -20.85 12.35
C ASN A 278 11.19 -20.84 10.83
N ARG A 279 10.77 -19.78 10.13
CA ARG A 279 11.21 -19.58 8.75
C ARG A 279 12.55 -18.88 8.80
N HIS A 280 13.59 -19.52 8.25
CA HIS A 280 14.73 -18.77 7.74
C HIS A 280 14.15 -17.64 6.89
N VAL A 281 14.36 -16.38 7.28
CA VAL A 281 13.85 -15.22 6.55
C VAL A 281 14.41 -15.32 5.14
N SER A 282 13.58 -15.74 4.20
CA SER A 282 13.97 -15.92 2.81
C SER A 282 14.50 -14.60 2.27
N THR A 283 15.45 -14.65 1.33
CA THR A 283 16.07 -13.43 0.80
C THR A 283 15.01 -12.48 0.20
N LYS A 284 13.95 -13.03 -0.42
CA LYS A 284 12.79 -12.27 -0.92
C LYS A 284 12.04 -11.51 0.19
N LEU A 285 11.82 -12.13 1.36
CA LEU A 285 11.18 -11.50 2.49
C LEU A 285 12.07 -10.42 3.09
N ARG A 286 13.38 -10.68 3.21
CA ARG A 286 14.35 -9.71 3.73
C ARG A 286 14.38 -8.44 2.90
N VAL A 287 14.51 -8.55 1.57
CA VAL A 287 14.53 -7.36 0.70
C VAL A 287 13.21 -6.61 0.70
N PHE A 288 12.08 -7.29 0.84
CA PHE A 288 10.77 -6.64 0.99
C PHE A 288 10.69 -5.86 2.31
N ILE A 289 11.13 -6.45 3.42
CA ILE A 289 11.14 -5.77 4.73
C ILE A 289 12.05 -4.55 4.68
N ASP A 290 13.25 -4.67 4.12
CA ASP A 290 14.21 -3.56 4.05
C ASP A 290 13.68 -2.43 3.15
N TRP A 291 13.07 -2.78 2.01
CA TRP A 291 12.36 -1.81 1.16
C TRP A 291 11.21 -1.12 1.90
N ALA A 292 10.37 -1.86 2.63
CA ALA A 292 9.25 -1.30 3.37
C ALA A 292 9.72 -0.37 4.50
N VAL A 293 10.80 -0.71 5.21
CA VAL A 293 11.43 0.16 6.22
C VAL A 293 11.92 1.46 5.60
N ALA A 294 12.64 1.37 4.47
CA ALA A 294 13.16 2.54 3.77
C ALA A 294 12.02 3.45 3.27
N LEU A 295 10.95 2.86 2.74
CA LEU A 295 9.76 3.58 2.30
C LEU A 295 9.05 4.27 3.46
N MET A 296 8.81 3.55 4.56
CA MET A 296 8.13 4.10 5.73
C MET A 296 8.94 5.19 6.44
N GLY A 297 10.27 5.21 6.31
CA GLY A 297 11.09 6.32 6.79
C GLY A 297 10.69 7.69 6.23
N GLN A 298 9.98 7.75 5.10
CA GLN A 298 9.47 9.00 4.51
C GLN A 298 8.13 9.46 5.12
N TYR A 299 7.33 8.53 5.64
CA TYR A 299 5.97 8.79 6.12
C TYR A 299 5.83 8.71 7.65
N ALA A 300 6.74 7.99 8.30
CA ALA A 300 6.65 7.58 9.69
C ALA A 300 8.05 7.28 10.26
N PRO A 301 8.94 8.30 10.39
CA PRO A 301 10.27 8.08 10.93
C PRO A 301 10.16 7.44 12.32
N ALA A 302 10.83 6.31 12.52
CA ALA A 302 10.87 5.63 13.82
C ALA A 302 11.39 6.61 14.88
N ALA A 303 10.73 6.67 16.03
CA ALA A 303 11.08 7.62 17.09
C ALA A 303 12.57 7.47 17.49
N GLY A 304 13.37 8.51 17.22
CA GLY A 304 14.80 8.54 17.57
C GLY A 304 15.72 9.36 16.64
N VAL A 305 15.26 9.80 15.46
CA VAL A 305 16.00 10.75 14.61
C VAL A 305 15.17 12.02 14.47
N PRO A 306 15.63 13.19 14.99
CA PRO A 306 14.93 14.44 14.73
C PRO A 306 14.94 14.69 13.23
N ALA A 307 13.76 14.94 12.66
CA ALA A 307 13.62 15.42 11.30
C ALA A 307 14.48 16.69 11.15
N ALA A 308 15.57 16.60 10.38
CA ALA A 308 16.35 17.76 10.02
C ALA A 308 15.48 18.66 9.13
N GLY A 309 15.02 19.78 9.70
CA GLY A 309 14.58 20.95 8.95
C GLY A 309 13.08 21.06 8.70
N ALA A 310 12.31 21.36 9.75
CA ALA A 310 11.14 22.23 9.61
C ALA A 310 11.40 23.49 10.46
N PRO A 311 11.28 24.72 9.91
CA PRO A 311 11.63 25.92 10.65
C PRO A 311 10.55 26.20 11.70
N ALA A 312 10.99 26.42 12.94
CA ALA A 312 10.15 26.89 14.03
C ALA A 312 9.56 28.27 13.66
N ALA A 313 8.23 28.34 13.59
CA ALA A 313 7.50 29.58 13.45
C ALA A 313 7.25 30.19 14.83
N GLY A 314 7.81 31.39 15.09
CA GLY A 314 7.33 32.26 16.16
C GLY A 314 8.27 33.39 16.62
N ALA A 315 8.01 34.59 16.08
CA ALA A 315 8.25 35.95 16.63
C ALA A 315 9.59 36.67 16.32
N PRO A 316 9.60 38.03 16.30
CA PRO A 316 8.85 38.91 15.40
C PRO A 316 9.79 39.80 14.54
N ALA A 317 9.18 40.60 13.67
CA ALA A 317 9.80 41.42 12.63
C ALA A 317 10.91 42.38 13.09
N ALA A 318 12.06 42.32 12.41
CA ALA A 318 12.89 43.48 12.08
C ALA A 318 13.81 43.14 10.90
N GLY A 319 13.64 43.82 9.76
CA GLY A 319 14.62 43.84 8.67
C GLY A 319 14.24 43.11 7.39
N ALA A 320 13.25 43.62 6.65
CA ALA A 320 13.02 43.21 5.26
C ALA A 320 12.53 44.37 4.38
N GLN A 321 13.28 45.48 4.34
CA GLN A 321 13.30 46.39 3.20
C GLN A 321 14.48 46.01 2.31
N ALA A 322 14.31 45.04 1.40
CA ALA A 322 15.27 44.81 0.30
C ALA A 322 14.75 43.94 -0.86
N ALA A 323 13.75 43.08 -0.67
CA ALA A 323 13.43 42.02 -1.64
C ALA A 323 12.23 42.28 -2.58
N THR A 324 11.56 43.44 -2.53
CA THR A 324 10.43 43.78 -3.41
C THR A 324 10.81 44.39 -4.76
N LYS A 325 12.10 44.49 -5.10
CA LYS A 325 12.57 45.11 -6.36
C LYS A 325 12.88 44.13 -7.51
N ALA A 326 12.90 42.82 -7.26
CA ALA A 326 13.33 41.84 -8.27
C ALA A 326 12.18 41.22 -9.09
N THR A 327 11.01 41.00 -8.49
CA THR A 327 9.87 40.32 -9.15
C THR A 327 9.01 41.24 -10.02
N ALA A 328 9.03 42.56 -9.78
CA ALA A 328 8.33 43.52 -10.64
C ALA A 328 9.01 43.72 -12.02
N LYS A 329 10.34 43.51 -12.11
CA LYS A 329 11.12 43.76 -13.34
C LYS A 329 11.03 42.62 -14.36
N ALA A 330 10.67 41.41 -13.93
CA ALA A 330 10.47 40.25 -14.81
C ALA A 330 9.11 40.29 -15.53
N ALA A 331 8.06 40.74 -14.84
CA ALA A 331 6.71 40.84 -15.41
C ALA A 331 6.59 41.93 -16.49
N THR A 332 7.32 43.04 -16.37
CA THR A 332 7.31 44.11 -17.39
C THR A 332 8.05 43.70 -18.67
N LYS A 333 9.11 42.88 -18.56
CA LYS A 333 9.91 42.43 -19.72
C LYS A 333 9.17 41.39 -20.57
N ALA A 334 8.34 40.54 -19.94
CA ALA A 334 7.49 39.58 -20.65
C ALA A 334 6.36 40.27 -21.44
N LYS A 335 5.74 41.31 -20.87
CA LYS A 335 4.66 42.06 -21.53
C LYS A 335 5.15 42.90 -22.71
N ALA A 336 6.38 43.41 -22.65
CA ALA A 336 7.01 44.14 -23.77
C ALA A 336 7.38 43.22 -24.95
N LYS A 337 7.83 41.99 -24.68
CA LYS A 337 8.20 41.02 -25.72
C LYS A 337 6.97 40.49 -26.49
N ALA A 338 5.85 40.27 -25.81
CA ALA A 338 4.59 39.87 -26.44
C ALA A 338 4.01 40.98 -27.35
N LYS A 339 4.11 42.25 -26.94
CA LYS A 339 3.61 43.38 -27.75
C LYS A 339 4.48 43.64 -28.99
N ALA A 340 5.79 43.35 -28.93
CA ALA A 340 6.68 43.45 -30.08
C ALA A 340 6.44 42.35 -31.13
N GLN A 341 6.15 41.11 -30.68
CA GLN A 341 5.81 40.00 -31.59
C GLN A 341 4.47 40.18 -32.31
N ALA A 342 3.45 40.69 -31.61
CA ALA A 342 2.15 41.00 -32.23
C ALA A 342 2.27 42.11 -33.30
N LYS A 343 3.12 43.12 -33.07
CA LYS A 343 3.34 44.22 -34.03
C LYS A 343 4.16 43.78 -35.26
N ALA A 344 5.03 42.78 -35.11
CA ALA A 344 5.79 42.20 -36.22
C ALA A 344 4.90 41.33 -37.13
N GLN A 345 3.96 40.56 -36.55
CA GLN A 345 3.00 39.75 -37.31
C GLN A 345 1.99 40.60 -38.09
N ALA A 346 1.51 41.71 -37.51
CA ALA A 346 0.61 42.63 -38.21
C ALA A 346 1.28 43.34 -39.40
N LYS A 347 2.60 43.54 -39.38
CA LYS A 347 3.34 44.20 -40.48
C LYS A 347 3.68 43.24 -41.63
N ALA A 348 3.67 41.93 -41.40
CA ALA A 348 3.91 40.92 -42.44
C ALA A 348 2.67 40.61 -43.29
N GLN A 349 1.47 40.96 -42.83
CA GLN A 349 0.21 40.76 -43.58
C GLN A 349 -0.19 41.95 -44.47
N ALA A 350 0.57 43.05 -44.43
CA ALA A 350 0.34 44.25 -45.22
C ALA A 350 1.44 44.45 -46.28
N ALA A 351 1.53 43.55 -47.26
CA ALA A 351 2.29 43.75 -48.49
C ALA A 351 1.41 43.32 -49.69
N PRO A 352 1.27 44.17 -50.74
CA PRO A 352 0.28 43.96 -51.79
C PRO A 352 0.72 42.86 -52.77
N ARG A 353 -0.19 41.94 -53.09
CA ARG A 353 -0.04 40.99 -54.21
C ARG A 353 -0.44 41.71 -55.50
N SER A 354 0.52 41.86 -56.41
CA SER A 354 0.30 42.30 -57.79
C SER A 354 -0.44 41.24 -58.59
N GLU A 355 -1.51 41.67 -59.26
CA GLU A 355 -2.34 40.92 -60.19
C GLU A 355 -1.55 40.43 -61.40
N THR A 356 -1.73 39.16 -61.78
CA THR A 356 -1.51 38.72 -63.17
C THR A 356 -2.40 37.52 -63.44
N GLN A 357 -3.60 37.75 -63.99
CA GLN A 357 -4.46 36.68 -64.48
C GLN A 357 -5.38 37.23 -65.58
N ASN A 358 -5.06 36.98 -66.86
CA ASN A 358 -6.09 36.65 -67.85
C ASN A 358 -5.52 36.02 -69.15
N ARG A 359 -5.83 34.74 -69.33
CA ARG A 359 -5.89 33.89 -70.53
C ARG A 359 -6.68 32.66 -70.04
N ALA A 360 -7.65 32.06 -70.70
CA ALA A 360 -8.21 32.20 -72.03
C ALA A 360 -9.53 31.40 -72.03
N ASP A 361 -10.40 31.70 -72.97
CA ASP A 361 -11.45 30.83 -73.54
C ASP A 361 -11.29 30.94 -75.07
N PRO A 362 -11.89 30.08 -75.95
CA PRO A 362 -12.74 28.87 -75.79
C PRO A 362 -12.15 27.69 -76.68
N PRO A 363 -12.86 26.67 -77.25
CA PRO A 363 -14.30 26.35 -77.24
C PRO A 363 -14.72 24.87 -77.12
N THR A 364 -16.00 24.62 -76.77
CA THR A 364 -17.03 24.08 -77.70
C THR A 364 -18.42 24.48 -77.23
#